data_AF-A0A0V9UNT9-F1
#
_entry.id   AF-A0A0V9UNT9-F1
#
_cell.length_a   1.000
_cell.length_b   1.000
_cell.length_c   1.000
_cell.angle_alpha   90.00
_cell.angle_beta   90.00
_cell.angle_gamma   90.00
#
_symmetry.space_group_name_H-M   'P 1'
#
loop_
_entity.id
_entity.type
_entity.pdbx_description
1 polymer ?
#
loop_
_entity_poly.entity_id
_entity_poly.type
_entity_poly.pdbx_seq_one_letter_code
_entity_poly.pdbx_strand_id
1 'polypeptide(L)'
;MGAAAQAKYLYFGYMELLHRDAEVMRHVARFGALTTAQIRALLFHDKKSETSCTRSLRRLREAGILASVSVRLPSNSRGGSPMGCYQIGRAAWKSFYTRPYKVMGNPLKLHHTLAVADAYIALKQAERAGAFKISHYRTEPDTWLDIAGVELRPDLYVDLIDENAEAPMRRLYWLEVDQHSEGRDDIAKKVEAYKHAYLHGGMKSFPQVVFVGKDDDTVADLRRWIRPLMRDVETYGDLFVVASQADFMNQLMR
;
A
#
# COMPACT_ATOMS: atom_id res chain seq x y z
N MET A 1 -0.43 -33.37 -16.95
CA MET A 1 -1.81 -33.63 -16.45
C MET A 1 -1.97 -32.84 -15.16
N GLY A 2 -2.87 -31.88 -14.98
CA GLY A 2 -3.88 -31.28 -15.84
C GLY A 2 -4.01 -29.78 -15.49
N ALA A 3 -4.40 -28.98 -16.47
CA ALA A 3 -4.68 -27.57 -16.30
C ALA A 3 -5.90 -27.42 -15.37
N ALA A 4 -5.69 -26.83 -14.18
CA ALA A 4 -6.80 -26.40 -13.34
C ALA A 4 -7.52 -25.26 -14.09
N ALA A 5 -8.71 -25.54 -14.60
CA ALA A 5 -9.59 -24.51 -15.15
C ALA A 5 -9.85 -23.47 -14.05
N GLN A 6 -9.27 -22.29 -14.23
CA GLN A 6 -9.41 -21.17 -13.31
C GLN A 6 -10.88 -20.77 -13.30
N ALA A 7 -11.57 -20.95 -12.17
CA ALA A 7 -12.99 -20.66 -12.04
C ALA A 7 -13.25 -19.19 -12.45
N LYS A 8 -13.92 -19.03 -13.60
CA LYS A 8 -14.23 -17.73 -14.22
C LYS A 8 -15.11 -16.85 -13.32
N TYR A 9 -15.78 -17.48 -12.35
CA TYR A 9 -16.76 -16.89 -11.45
C TYR A 9 -16.42 -17.20 -10.00
N LEU A 10 -16.45 -16.17 -9.15
CA LEU A 10 -16.47 -16.30 -7.69
C LEU A 10 -17.84 -15.83 -7.22
N TYR A 11 -18.58 -16.70 -6.51
CA TYR A 11 -19.90 -16.34 -6.02
C TYR A 11 -19.79 -15.41 -4.81
N PHE A 12 -20.39 -14.22 -4.90
CA PHE A 12 -20.61 -13.34 -3.76
C PHE A 12 -22.12 -13.18 -3.56
N GLY A 13 -22.68 -13.98 -2.64
CA GLY A 13 -24.13 -14.17 -2.57
C GLY A 13 -24.66 -14.86 -3.84
N TYR A 14 -25.67 -14.26 -4.48
CA TYR A 14 -26.30 -14.77 -5.72
C TYR A 14 -25.68 -14.21 -7.02
N MET A 15 -24.59 -13.44 -6.94
CA MET A 15 -23.98 -12.79 -8.10
C MET A 15 -22.77 -13.57 -8.63
N GLU A 16 -22.76 -13.84 -9.93
CA GLU A 16 -21.56 -14.23 -10.68
C GLU A 16 -20.59 -13.04 -10.75
N LEU A 17 -19.61 -12.97 -9.86
CA LEU A 17 -18.51 -12.02 -10.02
C LEU A 17 -17.51 -12.56 -11.02
N LEU A 18 -17.18 -11.77 -12.04
CA LEU A 18 -16.00 -12.03 -12.85
C LEU A 18 -14.76 -12.05 -11.94
N HIS A 19 -13.77 -12.87 -12.25
CA HIS A 19 -12.51 -12.94 -11.49
C HIS A 19 -11.93 -11.54 -11.16
N ARG A 20 -11.94 -10.64 -12.15
CA ARG A 20 -11.44 -9.26 -12.00
C ARG A 20 -12.27 -8.40 -11.05
N ASP A 21 -13.59 -8.62 -10.96
CA ASP A 21 -14.43 -7.90 -10.00
C ASP A 21 -14.11 -8.31 -8.56
N ALA A 22 -13.84 -9.60 -8.35
CA ALA A 22 -13.38 -10.10 -7.05
C ALA A 22 -11.99 -9.56 -6.69
N GLU A 23 -11.10 -9.39 -7.67
CA GLU A 23 -9.82 -8.70 -7.46
C GLU A 23 -9.99 -7.23 -7.08
N VAL A 24 -10.86 -6.49 -7.77
CA VAL A 24 -11.20 -5.10 -7.41
C VAL A 24 -11.67 -5.04 -5.97
N MET A 25 -12.62 -5.90 -5.60
CA MET A 25 -13.15 -5.97 -4.25
C MET A 25 -12.05 -6.26 -3.21
N ARG A 26 -11.19 -7.26 -3.45
CA ARG A 26 -10.09 -7.60 -2.53
C ARG A 26 -9.10 -6.45 -2.35
N HIS A 27 -8.72 -5.76 -3.44
CA HIS A 27 -7.80 -4.63 -3.34
C HIS A 27 -8.42 -3.42 -2.65
N VAL A 28 -9.68 -3.08 -2.96
CA VAL A 28 -10.39 -1.99 -2.26
C VAL A 28 -10.53 -2.32 -0.78
N ALA A 29 -10.82 -3.56 -0.41
CA ALA A 29 -10.88 -3.96 1.00
C ALA A 29 -9.51 -3.88 1.70
N ARG A 30 -8.44 -4.29 1.01
CA ARG A 30 -7.08 -4.35 1.55
C ARG A 30 -6.51 -2.96 1.82
N PHE A 31 -6.66 -2.03 0.89
CA PHE A 31 -6.23 -0.64 1.09
C PHE A 31 -7.28 0.20 1.84
N GLY A 32 -8.55 -0.22 1.85
CA GLY A 32 -9.66 0.49 2.47
C GLY A 32 -10.37 1.45 1.51
N ALA A 33 -9.64 2.14 0.64
CA ALA A 33 -10.20 2.91 -0.47
C ALA A 33 -9.23 2.98 -1.65
N LEU A 34 -9.76 3.10 -2.88
CA LEU A 34 -8.99 3.29 -4.10
C LEU A 34 -9.71 4.21 -5.09
N THR A 35 -8.96 4.97 -5.88
CA THR A 35 -9.51 5.73 -7.01
C THR A 35 -9.70 4.87 -8.26
N THR A 36 -10.52 5.33 -9.21
CA THR A 36 -10.64 4.71 -10.55
C THR A 36 -9.28 4.55 -11.23
N ALA A 37 -8.40 5.56 -11.12
CA ALA A 37 -7.07 5.54 -11.71
C ALA A 37 -6.18 4.45 -11.08
N GLN A 38 -6.20 4.33 -9.76
CA GLN A 38 -5.46 3.30 -9.03
C GLN A 38 -5.96 1.89 -9.36
N ILE A 39 -7.28 1.70 -9.42
CA ILE A 39 -7.88 0.40 -9.80
C ILE A 39 -7.49 0.04 -11.25
N ARG A 40 -7.50 1.02 -12.15
CA ARG A 40 -7.06 0.82 -13.55
C ARG A 40 -5.58 0.44 -13.61
N ALA A 41 -4.71 1.16 -12.90
CA ALA A 41 -3.29 0.87 -12.85
C ALA A 41 -2.99 -0.53 -12.27
N LEU A 42 -3.76 -0.98 -11.27
CA LEU A 42 -3.59 -2.30 -10.67
C LEU A 42 -4.14 -3.44 -11.54
N LEU A 43 -5.37 -3.33 -12.04
CA LEU A 43 -6.10 -4.50 -12.55
C LEU A 43 -6.49 -4.42 -14.03
N PHE A 44 -6.32 -3.24 -14.66
CA PHE A 44 -6.68 -3.01 -16.06
C PHE A 44 -5.52 -2.42 -16.86
N HIS A 45 -4.28 -2.60 -16.38
CA HIS A 45 -3.07 -2.13 -17.06
C HIS A 45 -2.89 -2.72 -18.47
N ASP A 46 -3.45 -3.90 -18.71
CA ASP A 46 -3.41 -4.61 -19.99
C ASP A 46 -4.48 -4.13 -20.99
N LYS A 47 -5.40 -3.25 -20.55
CA LYS A 47 -6.53 -2.81 -21.36
C LYS A 47 -6.29 -1.43 -21.96
N LYS A 48 -6.30 -1.37 -23.31
CA LYS A 48 -6.20 -0.12 -24.07
C LYS A 48 -7.33 0.86 -23.74
N SER A 49 -8.57 0.37 -23.64
CA SER A 49 -9.76 1.19 -23.35
C SER A 49 -10.11 1.25 -21.87
N GLU A 50 -10.57 2.41 -21.39
CA GLU A 50 -11.11 2.63 -20.05
C GLU A 50 -12.46 1.95 -19.81
N THR A 51 -13.20 1.63 -20.88
CA THR A 51 -14.58 1.13 -20.80
C THR A 51 -14.69 -0.14 -19.95
N SER A 52 -13.68 -1.01 -19.95
CA SER A 52 -13.69 -2.24 -19.15
C SER A 52 -13.68 -1.96 -17.64
N CYS A 53 -12.82 -1.04 -17.20
CA CYS A 53 -12.74 -0.62 -15.80
C CYS A 53 -14.05 0.06 -15.37
N THR A 54 -14.53 1.03 -16.16
CA THR A 54 -15.78 1.75 -15.87
C THR A 54 -16.99 0.82 -15.76
N ARG A 55 -17.10 -0.18 -16.64
CA ARG A 55 -18.19 -1.19 -16.58
C ARG A 55 -18.11 -2.06 -15.33
N SER A 56 -16.91 -2.49 -14.94
CA SER A 56 -16.69 -3.28 -13.71
C SER A 56 -17.08 -2.47 -12.48
N LEU A 57 -16.59 -1.23 -12.37
CA LEU A 57 -16.90 -0.33 -11.25
C LEU A 57 -18.39 0.00 -11.17
N ARG A 58 -19.05 0.27 -12.30
CA ARG A 58 -20.49 0.50 -12.34
C ARG A 58 -21.26 -0.70 -11.81
N ARG A 59 -20.97 -1.92 -12.30
CA ARG A 59 -21.63 -3.15 -11.84
C ARG A 59 -21.44 -3.37 -10.34
N LEU A 60 -20.22 -3.23 -9.84
CA LEU A 60 -19.92 -3.38 -8.41
C LEU A 60 -20.65 -2.33 -7.53
N ARG A 61 -20.83 -1.11 -8.04
CA ARG A 61 -21.59 -0.06 -7.35
C ARG A 61 -23.09 -0.31 -7.36
N GLU A 62 -23.65 -0.68 -8.51
CA GLU A 62 -25.07 -1.01 -8.66
C GLU A 62 -25.47 -2.18 -7.76
N ALA A 63 -24.55 -3.13 -7.54
CA ALA A 63 -24.71 -4.23 -6.59
C ALA A 63 -24.50 -3.83 -5.10
N GLY A 64 -24.11 -2.59 -4.82
CA GLY A 64 -23.80 -2.12 -3.46
C GLY A 64 -22.52 -2.71 -2.85
N ILE A 65 -21.72 -3.44 -3.64
CA ILE A 65 -20.43 -4.03 -3.24
C ILE A 65 -19.38 -2.93 -3.06
N LEU A 66 -19.41 -1.90 -3.91
CA LEU A 66 -18.62 -0.69 -3.76
C LEU A 66 -19.51 0.51 -3.43
N ALA A 67 -19.03 1.38 -2.55
CA ALA A 67 -19.63 2.68 -2.27
C ALA A 67 -18.67 3.80 -2.66
N SER A 68 -19.21 4.92 -3.12
CA SER A 68 -18.40 6.11 -3.40
C SER A 68 -18.01 6.82 -2.11
N VAL A 69 -16.76 7.23 -2.04
CA VAL A 69 -16.25 8.09 -0.97
C VAL A 69 -16.50 9.55 -1.39
N SER A 70 -17.30 10.27 -0.61
CA SER A 70 -17.77 11.63 -0.94
C SER A 70 -16.85 12.74 -0.42
N VAL A 71 -15.65 12.39 0.07
CA VAL A 71 -14.67 13.36 0.54
C VAL A 71 -14.07 14.08 -0.66
N ARG A 72 -14.01 15.43 -0.61
CA ARG A 72 -13.31 16.22 -1.63
C ARG A 72 -11.83 15.84 -1.62
N LEU A 73 -11.39 15.20 -2.70
CA LEU A 73 -9.97 15.08 -2.98
C LEU A 73 -9.48 16.43 -3.54
N PRO A 74 -8.34 16.97 -3.08
CA PRO A 74 -7.66 18.06 -3.78
C PRO A 74 -7.51 17.67 -5.24
N SER A 75 -7.83 18.59 -6.14
CA SER A 75 -7.58 18.41 -7.57
C SER A 75 -6.15 17.95 -7.74
N ASN A 76 -5.96 16.78 -8.35
CA ASN A 76 -4.67 16.40 -8.87
C ASN A 76 -4.19 17.52 -9.82
N SER A 77 -2.95 17.97 -9.67
CA SER A 77 -2.31 19.01 -10.49
C SER A 77 -2.05 18.59 -11.95
N ARG A 78 -2.76 17.56 -12.43
CA ARG A 78 -2.87 17.16 -13.83
C ARG A 78 -4.36 16.96 -14.10
N GLY A 79 -4.97 18.02 -14.64
CA GLY A 79 -6.41 18.20 -14.79
C GLY A 79 -7.16 16.94 -15.24
N GLY A 80 -8.04 16.47 -14.36
CA GLY A 80 -9.10 15.52 -14.62
C GLY A 80 -10.10 15.64 -13.48
N SER A 81 -11.40 15.57 -13.76
CA SER A 81 -12.47 15.59 -12.75
C SER A 81 -12.14 14.69 -11.55
N PRO A 82 -12.74 14.91 -10.35
CA PRO A 82 -12.55 14.01 -9.21
C PRO A 82 -13.11 12.62 -9.56
N MET A 83 -12.29 11.78 -10.19
CA MET A 83 -12.72 10.51 -10.75
C MET A 83 -12.82 9.49 -9.61
N GLY A 84 -14.06 9.23 -9.21
CA GLY A 84 -14.52 8.05 -8.46
C GLY A 84 -13.53 7.46 -7.46
N CYS A 85 -13.61 7.86 -6.20
CA CYS A 85 -12.99 7.12 -5.10
C CYS A 85 -14.00 6.11 -4.54
N TYR A 86 -13.55 4.88 -4.30
CA TYR A 86 -14.40 3.78 -3.86
C TYR A 86 -13.85 3.13 -2.60
N GLN A 87 -14.78 2.72 -1.74
CA GLN A 87 -14.55 1.83 -0.61
C GLN A 87 -15.48 0.62 -0.72
N ILE A 88 -15.28 -0.38 0.15
CA ILE A 88 -16.26 -1.46 0.29
C ILE A 88 -17.60 -0.87 0.74
N GLY A 89 -18.64 -1.21 -0.02
CA GLY A 89 -20.02 -0.83 0.21
C GLY A 89 -20.71 -1.75 1.22
N ARG A 90 -21.90 -1.34 1.65
CA ARG A 90 -22.63 -2.01 2.74
C ARG A 90 -22.93 -3.48 2.44
N ALA A 91 -23.20 -3.83 1.18
CA ALA A 91 -23.55 -5.20 0.79
C ALA A 91 -22.37 -6.17 0.97
N ALA A 92 -21.13 -5.69 0.82
CA ALA A 92 -19.94 -6.53 0.93
C ALA A 92 -19.14 -6.34 2.23
N TRP A 93 -19.54 -5.39 3.08
CA TRP A 93 -18.77 -4.98 4.26
C TRP A 93 -18.48 -6.11 5.23
N LYS A 94 -19.50 -6.91 5.56
CA LYS A 94 -19.38 -8.02 6.53
C LYS A 94 -18.49 -9.17 6.06
N SER A 95 -18.17 -9.23 4.77
CA SER A 95 -17.26 -10.25 4.23
C SER A 95 -15.78 -9.91 4.46
N PHE A 96 -15.47 -8.66 4.81
CA PHE A 96 -14.11 -8.19 5.06
C PHE A 96 -13.90 -7.68 6.48
N TYR A 97 -14.95 -7.20 7.14
CA TYR A 97 -14.83 -6.53 8.43
C TYR A 97 -15.90 -6.99 9.42
N THR A 98 -15.50 -7.15 10.67
CA THR A 98 -16.38 -7.48 11.80
C THR A 98 -17.02 -6.23 12.44
N ARG A 99 -16.49 -5.04 12.14
CA ARG A 99 -16.96 -3.75 12.68
C ARG A 99 -18.18 -3.20 11.91
N PRO A 100 -18.95 -2.25 12.49
CA PRO A 100 -20.06 -1.60 11.78
C PRO A 100 -19.63 -0.88 10.50
N TYR A 101 -20.52 -0.86 9.51
CA TYR A 101 -20.30 -0.13 8.27
C TYR A 101 -20.17 1.37 8.53
N LYS A 102 -19.08 1.97 8.05
CA LYS A 102 -18.84 3.42 8.12
C LYS A 102 -18.26 3.90 6.80
N VAL A 103 -18.84 4.97 6.27
CA VAL A 103 -18.27 5.67 5.11
C VAL A 103 -17.03 6.44 5.54
N MET A 104 -15.97 6.36 4.75
CA MET A 104 -14.76 7.14 4.91
C MET A 104 -15.12 8.62 4.81
N GLY A 105 -14.98 9.33 5.93
CA GLY A 105 -15.31 10.76 6.02
C GLY A 105 -14.14 11.64 6.44
N ASN A 106 -13.01 11.06 6.83
CA ASN A 106 -11.82 11.82 7.23
C ASN A 106 -10.90 12.00 6.00
N PRO A 107 -10.68 13.24 5.52
CA PRO A 107 -9.81 13.51 4.37
C PRO A 107 -8.35 13.10 4.59
N LEU A 108 -7.77 13.38 5.76
CA LEU A 108 -6.38 13.03 6.06
C LEU A 108 -6.18 11.51 5.99
N LYS A 109 -7.09 10.75 6.60
CA LYS A 109 -7.06 9.28 6.53
C LYS A 109 -7.20 8.78 5.09
N LEU A 110 -8.05 9.41 4.29
CA LEU A 110 -8.21 9.05 2.88
C LEU A 110 -6.93 9.35 2.09
N HIS A 111 -6.31 10.51 2.28
CA HIS A 111 -5.04 10.84 1.61
C HIS A 111 -3.94 9.83 1.94
N HIS A 112 -3.78 9.51 3.22
CA HIS A 112 -2.85 8.48 3.66
C HIS A 112 -3.13 7.13 2.99
N THR A 113 -4.38 6.67 3.05
CA THR A 113 -4.83 5.42 2.42
C THR A 113 -4.47 5.36 0.93
N LEU A 114 -4.75 6.46 0.21
CA LEU A 114 -4.47 6.53 -1.22
C LEU A 114 -2.97 6.59 -1.52
N ALA A 115 -2.16 7.27 -0.68
CA ALA A 115 -0.72 7.35 -0.85
C ALA A 115 -0.02 5.99 -0.63
N VAL A 116 -0.49 5.21 0.35
CA VAL A 116 -0.03 3.83 0.56
C VAL A 116 -0.36 2.94 -0.66
N ALA A 117 -1.55 3.11 -1.24
CA ALA A 117 -1.91 2.43 -2.47
C ALA A 117 -1.03 2.85 -3.66
N ASP A 118 -0.68 4.13 -3.78
CA ASP A 118 0.23 4.62 -4.82
C ASP A 118 1.63 4.01 -4.69
N ALA A 119 2.14 3.83 -3.47
CA ALA A 119 3.42 3.18 -3.22
C ALA A 119 3.39 1.72 -3.70
N TYR A 120 2.34 0.98 -3.35
CA TYR A 120 2.16 -0.39 -3.85
C TYR A 120 2.00 -0.46 -5.38
N ILE A 121 1.31 0.51 -5.99
CA ILE A 121 1.17 0.58 -7.45
C ILE A 121 2.51 0.76 -8.14
N ALA A 122 3.38 1.63 -7.61
CA ALA A 122 4.73 1.82 -8.15
C ALA A 122 5.53 0.52 -8.08
N LEU A 123 5.45 -0.23 -6.97
CA LEU A 123 6.05 -1.56 -6.84
C LEU A 123 5.51 -2.55 -7.89
N LYS A 124 4.19 -2.58 -8.11
CA LYS A 124 3.58 -3.44 -9.15
C LYS A 124 3.95 -3.04 -10.57
N GLN A 125 4.18 -1.76 -10.83
CA GLN A 125 4.65 -1.29 -12.12
C GLN A 125 6.11 -1.74 -12.36
N ALA A 126 6.96 -1.60 -11.35
CA ALA A 126 8.35 -2.06 -11.41
C ALA A 126 8.44 -3.58 -11.59
N GLU A 127 7.62 -4.36 -10.87
CA GLU A 127 7.52 -5.81 -11.07
C GLU A 127 7.16 -6.16 -12.53
N ARG A 128 6.16 -5.48 -13.10
CA ARG A 128 5.78 -5.70 -14.52
C ARG A 128 6.86 -5.30 -15.51
N ALA A 129 7.69 -4.33 -15.15
CA ALA A 129 8.86 -3.93 -15.92
C ALA A 129 10.04 -4.92 -15.77
N GLY A 130 9.90 -5.95 -14.93
CA GLY A 130 10.91 -6.98 -14.71
C GLY A 130 11.98 -6.61 -13.68
N ALA A 131 11.77 -5.57 -12.86
CA ALA A 131 12.75 -5.14 -11.87
C ALA A 131 12.95 -6.16 -10.74
N PHE A 132 11.87 -6.82 -10.31
CA PHE A 132 11.84 -7.86 -9.27
C PHE A 132 10.48 -8.56 -9.33
N LYS A 133 10.29 -9.59 -8.49
CA LYS A 133 8.99 -10.21 -8.18
C LYS A 133 8.55 -9.84 -6.77
N ILE A 134 7.28 -9.48 -6.59
CA ILE A 134 6.68 -9.32 -5.27
C ILE A 134 6.24 -10.71 -4.79
N SER A 135 7.00 -11.29 -3.86
CA SER A 135 6.72 -12.58 -3.24
C SER A 135 5.52 -12.49 -2.29
N HIS A 136 5.50 -11.45 -1.44
CA HIS A 136 4.43 -11.24 -0.47
C HIS A 136 4.28 -9.75 -0.15
N TYR A 137 3.08 -9.34 0.26
CA TYR A 137 2.84 -8.01 0.81
C TYR A 137 1.71 -7.99 1.85
N ARG A 138 1.76 -7.01 2.75
CA ARG A 138 0.70 -6.76 3.75
C ARG A 138 0.46 -5.26 3.88
N THR A 139 -0.76 -4.87 4.19
CA THR A 139 -1.15 -3.50 4.56
C THR A 139 -1.81 -3.53 5.93
N GLU A 140 -2.05 -2.36 6.53
CA GLU A 140 -2.81 -2.31 7.78
C GLU A 140 -4.19 -2.98 7.66
N PRO A 141 -4.66 -3.68 8.71
CA PRO A 141 -3.99 -3.93 9.99
C PRO A 141 -3.07 -5.17 10.00
N ASP A 142 -2.92 -5.87 8.88
CA ASP A 142 -2.15 -7.14 8.80
C ASP A 142 -0.63 -6.94 8.99
N THR A 143 -0.17 -5.70 8.97
CA THR A 143 1.20 -5.26 9.26
C THR A 143 1.47 -5.01 10.74
N TRP A 144 0.45 -4.97 11.60
CA TRP A 144 0.62 -4.69 13.02
C TRP A 144 1.29 -5.87 13.72
N LEU A 145 2.36 -5.59 14.46
CA LEU A 145 3.24 -6.59 15.07
C LEU A 145 3.63 -6.14 16.48
N ASP A 146 3.75 -7.10 17.40
CA ASP A 146 4.45 -6.90 18.68
C ASP A 146 5.79 -7.64 18.59
N ILE A 147 6.89 -6.89 18.70
CA ILE A 147 8.24 -7.43 18.65
C ILE A 147 8.99 -6.96 19.87
N ALA A 148 9.40 -7.89 20.73
CA ALA A 148 10.08 -7.59 21.99
C ALA A 148 9.31 -6.58 22.88
N GLY A 149 7.96 -6.62 22.88
CA GLY A 149 7.13 -5.76 23.72
C GLY A 149 6.94 -4.34 23.17
N VAL A 150 7.40 -4.04 21.95
CA VAL A 150 7.07 -2.81 21.24
C VAL A 150 6.15 -3.10 20.07
N GLU A 151 5.10 -2.29 19.95
CA GLU A 151 4.14 -2.39 18.84
C GLU A 151 4.69 -1.63 17.62
N LEU A 152 4.78 -2.32 16.49
CA LEU A 152 5.11 -1.75 15.19
C LEU A 152 3.87 -1.76 14.30
N ARG A 153 3.64 -0.66 13.59
CA ARG A 153 2.52 -0.52 12.64
C ARG A 153 2.99 0.07 11.30
N PRO A 154 3.83 -0.65 10.54
CA PRO A 154 4.17 -0.24 9.18
C PRO A 154 2.91 -0.10 8.32
N ASP A 155 2.87 0.89 7.44
CA ASP A 155 1.73 1.07 6.52
C ASP A 155 1.67 -0.04 5.46
N LEU A 156 2.84 -0.46 4.99
CA LEU A 156 3.00 -1.48 3.96
C LEU A 156 4.25 -2.32 4.24
N TYR A 157 4.09 -3.63 4.23
CA TYR A 157 5.20 -4.58 4.18
C TYR A 157 5.30 -5.18 2.79
N VAL A 158 6.52 -5.30 2.26
CA VAL A 158 6.78 -6.03 1.01
C VAL A 158 8.01 -6.93 1.11
N ASP A 159 7.88 -8.08 0.47
CA ASP A 159 8.92 -9.10 0.29
C ASP A 159 9.19 -9.23 -1.21
N LEU A 160 10.36 -8.77 -1.63
CA LEU A 160 10.78 -8.70 -3.03
C LEU A 160 11.85 -9.74 -3.31
N ILE A 161 11.80 -10.32 -4.51
CA ILE A 161 12.82 -11.23 -5.03
C ILE A 161 13.38 -10.61 -6.30
N ASP A 162 14.64 -10.21 -6.28
CA ASP A 162 15.39 -9.86 -7.46
C ASP A 162 15.92 -11.14 -8.10
N GLU A 163 15.35 -11.51 -9.25
CA GLU A 163 15.73 -12.70 -10.02
C GLU A 163 16.79 -12.43 -11.09
N ASN A 164 17.18 -11.16 -11.29
CA ASN A 164 18.15 -10.76 -12.31
C ASN A 164 19.58 -10.71 -11.77
N ALA A 165 19.76 -10.75 -10.44
CA ALA A 165 21.06 -10.85 -9.81
C ALA A 165 21.72 -12.22 -10.08
N GLU A 166 23.05 -12.30 -9.95
CA GLU A 166 23.81 -13.56 -10.16
C GLU A 166 23.27 -14.73 -9.31
N ALA A 167 22.70 -14.41 -8.15
CA ALA A 167 21.89 -15.30 -7.33
C ALA A 167 20.61 -14.57 -6.87
N PRO A 168 19.43 -15.25 -6.80
CA PRO A 168 18.19 -14.61 -6.37
C PRO A 168 18.33 -13.92 -5.02
N MET A 169 18.11 -12.62 -4.99
CA MET A 169 18.27 -11.82 -3.77
C MET A 169 16.91 -11.42 -3.21
N ARG A 170 16.66 -11.82 -1.96
CA ARG A 170 15.45 -11.46 -1.24
C ARG A 170 15.66 -10.15 -0.48
N ARG A 171 14.77 -9.17 -0.69
CA ARG A 171 14.81 -7.86 -0.02
C ARG A 171 13.49 -7.61 0.70
N LEU A 172 13.56 -7.26 1.98
CA LEU A 172 12.38 -7.07 2.84
C LEU A 172 12.27 -5.60 3.23
N TYR A 173 11.07 -5.03 3.07
CA TYR A 173 10.83 -3.62 3.40
C TYR A 173 9.56 -3.43 4.23
N TRP A 174 9.67 -2.52 5.20
CA TRP A 174 8.55 -1.84 5.82
C TRP A 174 8.51 -0.41 5.33
N LEU A 175 7.36 0.04 4.84
CA LEU A 175 7.16 1.40 4.37
C LEU A 175 6.30 2.16 5.40
N GLU A 176 6.74 3.37 5.70
CA GLU A 176 6.05 4.39 6.49
C GLU A 176 5.76 5.57 5.56
N VAL A 177 4.51 5.74 5.12
CA VAL A 177 4.13 6.73 4.12
C VAL A 177 3.64 8.00 4.83
N ASP A 178 4.46 9.06 4.84
CA ASP A 178 4.11 10.30 5.53
C ASP A 178 3.44 11.31 4.57
N GLN A 179 2.20 11.70 4.90
CA GLN A 179 1.45 12.75 4.22
C GLN A 179 1.61 14.13 4.89
N HIS A 180 2.70 14.34 5.61
CA HIS A 180 2.96 15.49 6.49
C HIS A 180 1.89 15.61 7.60
N SER A 181 1.46 14.46 8.12
CA SER A 181 0.44 14.38 9.18
C SER A 181 1.04 14.10 10.56
N GLU A 182 2.29 13.67 10.62
CA GLU A 182 2.99 13.31 11.84
C GLU A 182 4.00 14.38 12.24
N GLY A 183 4.10 14.65 13.55
CA GLY A 183 5.10 15.56 14.07
C GLY A 183 6.45 14.89 14.30
N ARG A 184 7.48 15.71 14.56
CA ARG A 184 8.82 15.24 14.91
C ARG A 184 8.82 14.16 16.02
N ASP A 185 8.02 14.35 17.06
CA ASP A 185 7.98 13.44 18.21
C ASP A 185 7.33 12.09 17.87
N ASP A 186 6.36 12.08 16.94
CA ASP A 186 5.72 10.86 16.48
C ASP A 186 6.69 10.02 15.63
N ILE A 187 7.41 10.68 14.72
CA ILE A 187 8.47 10.06 13.92
C ILE A 187 9.60 9.54 14.81
N ALA A 188 10.02 10.30 15.83
CA ALA A 188 11.04 9.86 16.77
C ALA A 188 10.62 8.59 17.53
N LYS A 189 9.36 8.52 18.00
CA LYS A 189 8.82 7.31 18.66
C LYS A 189 8.82 6.11 17.72
N LYS A 190 8.41 6.27 16.46
CA LYS A 190 8.46 5.19 15.46
C LYS A 190 9.88 4.67 15.26
N VAL A 191 10.84 5.58 15.06
CA VAL A 191 12.25 5.23 14.86
C VAL A 191 12.79 4.46 16.06
N GLU A 192 12.54 4.94 17.30
CA GLU A 192 13.00 4.23 18.50
C GLU A 192 12.31 2.87 18.69
N ALA A 193 11.03 2.74 18.34
CA ALA A 193 10.34 1.44 18.36
C ALA A 193 10.98 0.45 17.36
N TYR A 194 11.27 0.89 16.13
CA TYR A 194 11.97 0.05 15.15
C TYR A 194 13.38 -0.32 15.61
N LYS A 195 14.15 0.61 16.20
CA LYS A 195 15.47 0.32 16.76
C LYS A 195 15.40 -0.70 17.88
N HIS A 196 14.44 -0.56 18.79
CA HIS A 196 14.22 -1.51 19.88
C HIS A 196 13.87 -2.90 19.33
N ALA A 197 12.95 -2.99 18.38
CA ALA A 197 12.58 -4.24 17.73
C ALA A 197 13.76 -4.86 16.95
N TYR A 198 14.60 -4.04 16.31
CA TYR A 198 15.78 -4.50 15.59
C TYR A 198 16.80 -5.14 16.55
N LEU A 199 17.11 -4.47 17.65
CA LEU A 199 18.09 -4.94 18.63
C LEU A 199 17.62 -6.15 19.44
N HIS A 200 16.34 -6.18 19.82
CA HIS A 200 15.82 -7.13 20.81
C HIS A 200 14.86 -8.17 20.22
N GLY A 201 14.43 -8.01 18.96
CA GLY A 201 13.43 -8.87 18.34
C GLY A 201 13.93 -10.23 17.86
N GLY A 202 15.26 -10.41 17.71
CA GLY A 202 15.86 -11.69 17.33
C GLY A 202 15.48 -12.19 15.93
N MET A 203 15.01 -11.31 15.04
CA MET A 203 14.63 -11.68 13.68
C MET A 203 15.86 -12.03 12.83
N LYS A 204 15.82 -13.18 12.14
CA LYS A 204 16.89 -13.58 11.19
C LYS A 204 17.11 -12.56 10.07
N SER A 205 16.04 -11.92 9.61
CA SER A 205 16.09 -10.88 8.58
C SER A 205 15.08 -9.81 8.97
N PHE A 206 15.59 -8.68 9.44
CA PHE A 206 14.77 -7.53 9.78
C PHE A 206 14.52 -6.69 8.52
N PRO A 207 13.26 -6.32 8.19
CA PRO A 207 12.98 -5.47 7.04
C PRO A 207 13.62 -4.10 7.18
N GLN A 208 14.20 -3.58 6.10
CA GLN A 208 14.63 -2.18 6.06
C GLN A 208 13.39 -1.29 6.13
N VAL A 209 13.46 -0.22 6.92
CA VAL A 209 12.35 0.72 7.12
C VAL A 209 12.54 1.91 6.20
N VAL A 210 11.54 2.16 5.35
CA VAL A 210 11.57 3.17 4.31
C VAL A 210 10.49 4.20 4.61
N PHE A 211 10.92 5.38 5.06
CA PHE A 211 10.06 6.54 5.22
C PHE A 211 9.87 7.21 3.86
N VAL A 212 8.62 7.21 3.38
CA VAL A 212 8.23 7.76 2.08
C VAL A 212 7.47 9.07 2.31
N GLY A 213 8.13 10.19 2.02
CA GLY A 213 7.52 11.52 2.10
C GLY A 213 6.72 11.84 0.84
N LYS A 214 5.60 12.55 1.00
CA LYS A 214 4.76 13.02 -0.10
C LYS A 214 5.49 13.89 -1.13
N ASP A 215 6.37 14.76 -0.66
CA ASP A 215 7.08 15.77 -1.44
C ASP A 215 8.47 16.06 -0.82
N ASP A 216 9.24 16.91 -1.49
CA ASP A 216 10.63 17.23 -1.11
C ASP A 216 10.72 17.89 0.27
N ASP A 217 9.74 18.72 0.63
CA ASP A 217 9.67 19.37 1.94
C ASP A 217 9.47 18.33 3.05
N THR A 218 8.51 17.41 2.87
CA THR A 218 8.28 16.29 3.79
C THR A 218 9.53 15.42 3.94
N VAL A 219 10.23 15.13 2.82
CA VAL A 219 11.48 14.36 2.84
C VAL A 219 12.59 15.10 3.58
N ALA A 220 12.71 16.42 3.41
CA ALA A 220 13.70 17.23 4.10
C ALA A 220 13.48 17.20 5.62
N ASP A 221 12.23 17.33 6.07
CA ASP A 221 11.87 17.25 7.48
C ASP A 221 12.12 15.86 8.07
N LEU A 222 11.67 14.79 7.40
CA LEU A 222 11.94 13.41 7.82
C LEU A 222 13.44 13.15 7.96
N ARG A 223 14.25 13.55 6.98
CA ARG A 223 15.72 13.43 7.05
C ARG A 223 16.30 14.21 8.23
N ARG A 224 15.82 15.42 8.48
CA ARG A 224 16.26 16.26 9.60
C ARG A 224 15.92 15.62 10.95
N TRP A 225 14.78 14.96 11.06
CA TRP A 225 14.32 14.32 12.30
C TRP A 225 14.97 12.97 12.55
N ILE A 226 15.16 12.15 11.50
CA ILE A 226 15.67 10.77 11.60
C ILE A 226 17.20 10.74 11.72
N ARG A 227 17.93 11.58 10.98
CA ARG A 227 19.41 11.55 10.96
C ARG A 227 20.05 11.61 12.36
N PRO A 228 19.63 12.48 13.30
CA PRO A 228 20.20 12.50 14.65
C PRO A 228 19.97 11.22 15.46
N LEU A 229 18.96 10.42 15.12
CA LEU A 229 18.60 9.17 15.80
C LEU A 229 19.41 7.96 15.27
N MET A 230 20.05 8.11 14.10
CA MET A 230 20.91 7.12 13.43
C MET A 230 22.41 7.33 13.67
N ARG A 231 22.80 8.01 14.76
CA ARG A 231 24.23 8.37 15.01
C ARG A 231 25.16 7.17 15.15
N ASP A 232 24.62 6.02 15.55
CA ASP A 232 25.34 4.75 15.56
C ASP A 232 25.19 4.08 14.18
N VAL A 233 26.02 4.53 13.24
CA VAL A 233 26.01 4.06 11.85
C VAL A 233 26.46 2.61 11.74
N GLU A 234 27.31 2.13 12.65
CA GLU A 234 27.73 0.72 12.69
C GLU A 234 26.52 -0.19 12.98
N THR A 235 25.62 0.25 13.85
CA THR A 235 24.44 -0.54 14.23
C THR A 235 23.23 -0.33 13.30
N TYR A 236 23.01 0.89 12.79
CA TYR A 236 21.77 1.24 12.07
C TYR A 236 21.96 1.78 10.65
N GLY A 237 23.19 1.77 10.11
CA GLY A 237 23.57 2.50 8.90
C GLY A 237 22.62 2.32 7.72
N ASP A 238 22.13 1.08 7.53
CA ASP A 238 21.22 0.73 6.44
C ASP A 238 19.80 0.38 6.92
N LEU A 239 19.46 0.59 8.20
CA LEU A 239 18.15 0.21 8.72
C LEU A 239 17.03 1.15 8.24
N PHE A 240 17.34 2.46 8.13
CA PHE A 240 16.36 3.47 7.76
C PHE A 240 16.73 4.19 6.46
N VAL A 241 15.76 4.29 5.56
CA VAL A 241 15.89 5.04 4.31
C VAL A 241 14.79 6.10 4.25
N VAL A 242 15.13 7.29 3.75
CA VAL A 242 14.15 8.38 3.54
C VAL A 242 14.14 8.81 2.08
N ALA A 243 12.98 8.69 1.46
CA ALA A 243 12.78 8.97 0.03
C ALA A 243 11.43 9.64 -0.23
N SER A 244 11.30 10.28 -1.39
CA SER A 244 10.01 10.82 -1.85
C SER A 244 9.14 9.70 -2.44
N GLN A 245 7.83 9.92 -2.54
CA GLN A 245 6.93 9.04 -3.27
C GLN A 245 7.36 8.84 -4.74
N ALA A 246 8.04 9.82 -5.34
CA ALA A 246 8.54 9.74 -6.71
C ALA A 246 9.83 8.90 -6.82
N ASP A 247 10.66 8.87 -5.78
CA ASP A 247 12.02 8.33 -5.85
C ASP A 247 12.27 7.09 -5.00
N PHE A 248 11.36 6.69 -4.12
CA PHE A 248 11.61 5.57 -3.20
C PHE A 248 11.96 4.27 -3.94
N MET A 249 11.38 4.05 -5.13
CA MET A 249 11.73 2.92 -5.99
C MET A 249 13.22 2.87 -6.34
N ASN A 250 13.85 4.03 -6.60
CA ASN A 250 15.27 4.09 -6.90
C ASN A 250 16.13 3.73 -5.67
N GLN A 251 15.62 3.96 -4.46
CA GLN A 251 16.31 3.56 -3.24
C GLN A 251 16.17 2.06 -2.96
N LEU A 252 14.99 1.47 -3.23
CA LEU A 252 14.77 0.03 -3.06
C LEU A 252 15.63 -0.83 -4.00
N MET A 253 16.07 -0.26 -5.13
CA MET A 253 16.83 -0.96 -6.17
C MET A 253 18.35 -0.77 -6.09
N ARG A 254 18.85 0.07 -5.18
CA ARG A 254 20.29 0.17 -4.89
C ARG A 254 20.77 -1.08 -4.16
#